data_AF-A0AA95HG54-F1
#
_entry.id   AF-A0AA95HG54-F1
#
_cell.length_a   1.000
_cell.length_b   1.000
_cell.length_c   1.000
_cell.angle_alpha   90.00
_cell.angle_beta   90.00
_cell.angle_gamma   90.00
#
_symmetry.space_group_name_H-M   'P 1'
#
loop_
_entity.id
_entity.type
_entity.pdbx_description
1 polymer ?
#
loop_
_entity_poly.entity_id
_entity_poly.type
_entity_poly.pdbx_seq_one_letter_code
_entity_poly.pdbx_strand_id
1 'polypeptide(L)'
;MEFQSHWYSTSCSPKAERAARLTKADKERAFYEQHAALLDALWLRWLELGRPPQDDEFPDLAASKDLFGTTQRALKFLQRFQGDELLKLAFDSRRDDLTVYFAMRRFDQQRIYRHLPESLKRDVKAFFQNYQHAQTDGERLLFSAGNPALLRQMCQQAAAQGYGYLDEEGAFTFHTAQVVALPPILRVYIGCATFVFGDVTSADLLKIHAESGKLSLMKYDDFEESPLPRLLERIKISLVNQRFEYYKYGDTYTPPYLYRKARFLTPDFPHYAEQLAFDQVLATHPEFALDGYGMPLEQFDATLQRLRLAVVGFELQPAQHTPALDDPCGQYHTFRDFIECGATQANTGLPNLPKQPDTYNALAALALHIIDPVMDYFGGIELTYGFCSPELAKHIKGSIDPKRDQHAAHEVNTRGNLICERKGAACDFIVPDENMLEVAQWIVQNTPFDRLYFYGNGKPLHVSYSDAHNRAIVLMLPGKSGRLVPKVVTAERFSEITIDCPR
;
A
#
# COMPACT_ATOMS: atom_id res chain seq x y z
N MET A 1 64.33 -14.00 -67.01
CA MET A 1 63.24 -14.51 -66.17
C MET A 1 61.99 -13.73 -66.53
N GLU A 2 60.99 -14.49 -66.97
CA GLU A 2 59.55 -14.21 -67.02
C GLU A 2 58.99 -13.11 -67.94
N PHE A 3 58.01 -13.56 -68.73
CA PHE A 3 57.34 -12.94 -69.84
C PHE A 3 56.37 -11.83 -69.41
N GLN A 4 56.37 -10.72 -70.15
CA GLN A 4 55.25 -9.78 -70.20
C GLN A 4 54.15 -10.33 -71.12
N SER A 5 52.93 -10.44 -70.60
CA SER A 5 51.71 -10.63 -71.40
C SER A 5 50.67 -9.58 -71.00
N HIS A 6 50.31 -8.74 -71.98
CA HIS A 6 49.14 -7.87 -71.92
C HIS A 6 47.88 -8.69 -72.21
N TRP A 7 46.90 -8.66 -71.30
CA TRP A 7 45.50 -8.99 -71.60
C TRP A 7 44.57 -7.99 -70.92
N TYR A 8 43.64 -7.46 -71.70
CA TYR A 8 42.54 -6.56 -71.30
C TYR A 8 41.68 -7.21 -70.21
N SER A 9 41.44 -6.49 -69.11
CA SER A 9 40.39 -6.83 -68.14
C SER A 9 39.25 -5.82 -68.25
N THR A 10 38.14 -6.28 -68.82
CA THR A 10 36.84 -5.61 -68.88
C THR A 10 36.33 -5.30 -67.48
N SER A 11 36.05 -4.03 -67.22
CA SER A 11 35.31 -3.54 -66.05
C SER A 11 33.89 -4.12 -66.04
N CYS A 12 33.61 -5.02 -65.10
CA CYS A 12 32.27 -5.51 -64.82
C CYS A 12 31.68 -4.66 -63.68
N SER A 13 30.67 -3.84 -63.99
CA SER A 13 29.91 -3.06 -63.00
C SER A 13 29.27 -3.98 -61.95
N PRO A 14 29.16 -3.57 -60.68
CA PRO A 14 28.48 -4.37 -59.66
C PRO A 14 27.00 -4.51 -60.02
N LYS A 15 26.49 -5.74 -60.05
CA LYS A 15 25.05 -6.01 -60.16
C LYS A 15 24.34 -5.42 -58.94
N ALA A 16 23.40 -4.52 -59.18
CA ALA A 16 22.51 -3.98 -58.16
C ALA A 16 21.84 -5.12 -57.37
N GLU A 17 21.97 -5.08 -56.04
CA GLU A 17 21.21 -5.94 -55.13
C GLU A 17 19.72 -5.77 -55.40
N ARG A 18 19.07 -6.87 -55.75
CA ARG A 18 17.62 -6.92 -56.02
C ARG A 18 16.91 -6.72 -54.68
N ALA A 19 16.21 -5.60 -54.51
CA ALA A 19 15.40 -5.32 -53.32
C ALA A 19 14.56 -6.55 -52.94
N ALA A 20 14.64 -6.96 -51.67
CA ALA A 20 13.92 -8.12 -51.15
C ALA A 20 12.43 -8.00 -51.46
N ARG A 21 11.83 -9.06 -52.01
CA ARG A 21 10.43 -9.07 -52.42
C ARG A 21 9.56 -9.03 -51.14
N LEU A 22 8.82 -7.95 -50.91
CA LEU A 22 7.91 -7.80 -49.78
C LEU A 22 7.03 -9.05 -49.62
N THR A 23 7.02 -9.62 -48.41
CA THR A 23 6.18 -10.77 -48.09
C THR A 23 4.71 -10.37 -48.11
N LYS A 24 3.81 -11.35 -48.10
CA LYS A 24 2.37 -11.06 -47.99
C LYS A 24 2.03 -10.30 -46.70
N ALA A 25 2.69 -10.65 -45.59
CA ALA A 25 2.51 -9.99 -44.30
C ALA A 25 2.97 -8.53 -44.36
N ASP A 26 4.12 -8.25 -45.00
CA ASP A 26 4.62 -6.88 -45.14
C ASP A 26 3.67 -5.99 -45.96
N LYS A 27 3.05 -6.56 -46.99
CA LYS A 27 2.04 -5.86 -47.80
C LYS A 27 0.74 -5.60 -47.03
N GLU A 28 0.27 -6.57 -46.26
CA GLU A 28 -0.93 -6.41 -45.42
C GLU A 28 -0.68 -5.37 -44.32
N ARG A 29 0.52 -5.34 -43.74
CA ARG A 29 0.92 -4.33 -42.75
C ARG A 29 1.02 -2.93 -43.35
N ALA A 30 1.69 -2.77 -44.48
CA ALA A 30 1.77 -1.47 -45.16
C ALA A 30 0.39 -0.96 -45.59
N PHE A 31 -0.50 -1.87 -46.03
CA PHE A 31 -1.88 -1.53 -46.35
C PHE A 31 -2.68 -1.13 -45.11
N TYR A 32 -2.48 -1.80 -43.98
CA TYR A 32 -3.09 -1.41 -42.70
C TYR A 32 -2.65 -0.01 -42.29
N GLU A 33 -1.33 0.24 -42.28
CA GLU A 33 -0.73 1.52 -41.88
C GLU A 33 -1.23 2.67 -42.76
N GLN A 34 -1.41 2.44 -44.07
CA GLN A 34 -1.96 3.44 -45.00
C GLN A 34 -3.42 3.83 -44.68
N HIS A 35 -4.20 2.93 -44.08
CA HIS A 35 -5.64 3.10 -43.84
C HIS A 35 -6.01 2.99 -42.35
N ALA A 36 -5.02 3.20 -41.45
CA ALA A 36 -5.14 2.88 -40.02
C ALA A 36 -6.35 3.54 -39.37
N ALA A 37 -6.57 4.85 -39.56
CA ALA A 37 -7.69 5.57 -38.94
C ALA A 37 -9.07 4.92 -39.20
N LEU A 38 -9.36 4.51 -40.43
CA LEU A 38 -10.62 3.86 -40.78
C LEU A 38 -10.69 2.43 -40.22
N LEU A 39 -9.59 1.68 -40.35
CA LEU A 39 -9.50 0.29 -39.95
C LEU A 39 -9.55 0.12 -38.42
N ASP A 40 -8.85 0.98 -37.68
CA ASP A 40 -8.87 1.06 -36.22
C ASP A 40 -10.27 1.42 -35.72
N ALA A 41 -10.91 2.44 -36.31
CA ALA A 41 -12.27 2.83 -35.93
C ALA A 41 -13.29 1.71 -36.18
N LEU A 42 -13.19 1.02 -37.31
CA LEU A 42 -14.05 -0.13 -37.62
C LEU A 42 -13.78 -1.30 -36.67
N TRP A 43 -12.52 -1.55 -36.34
CA TRP A 43 -12.11 -2.59 -35.39
C TRP A 43 -12.64 -2.33 -33.99
N LEU A 44 -12.42 -1.12 -33.45
CA LEU A 44 -12.94 -0.70 -32.15
C LEU A 44 -14.46 -0.82 -32.11
N ARG A 45 -15.16 -0.37 -33.17
CA ARG A 45 -16.62 -0.48 -33.23
C ARG A 45 -17.12 -1.92 -33.23
N TRP A 46 -16.40 -2.83 -33.90
CA TRP A 46 -16.72 -4.26 -33.84
C TRP A 46 -16.53 -4.81 -32.42
N LEU A 47 -15.42 -4.46 -31.76
CA LEU A 47 -15.17 -4.86 -30.37
C LEU A 47 -16.25 -4.33 -29.41
N GLU A 48 -16.65 -3.06 -29.52
CA GLU A 48 -17.73 -2.48 -28.71
C GLU A 48 -19.07 -3.20 -28.87
N LEU A 49 -19.41 -3.61 -30.11
CA LEU A 49 -20.65 -4.30 -30.40
C LEU A 49 -20.58 -5.79 -30.08
N GLY A 50 -19.40 -6.39 -29.94
CA GLY A 50 -19.19 -7.84 -29.81
C GLY A 50 -19.64 -8.65 -31.04
N ARG A 51 -20.07 -7.98 -32.11
CA ARG A 51 -20.56 -8.57 -33.37
C ARG A 51 -20.28 -7.62 -34.53
N PRO A 52 -20.26 -8.11 -35.78
CA PRO A 52 -20.08 -7.25 -36.95
C PRO A 52 -21.05 -6.05 -36.98
N PRO A 53 -20.55 -4.81 -37.16
CA PRO A 53 -21.39 -3.62 -37.29
C PRO A 53 -22.23 -3.66 -38.57
N GLN A 54 -23.43 -3.06 -38.51
CA GLN A 54 -24.29 -2.81 -39.66
C GLN A 54 -24.10 -1.38 -40.22
N ASP A 55 -24.72 -1.11 -41.38
CA ASP A 55 -24.59 0.15 -42.12
C ASP A 55 -24.93 1.42 -41.31
N ASP A 56 -25.85 1.33 -40.36
CA ASP A 56 -26.25 2.43 -39.46
C ASP A 56 -25.49 2.46 -38.11
N GLU A 57 -24.62 1.47 -37.87
CA GLU A 57 -23.87 1.33 -36.61
C GLU A 57 -22.42 1.84 -36.72
N PHE A 58 -21.97 2.17 -37.93
CA PHE A 58 -20.66 2.76 -38.20
C PHE A 58 -20.76 3.75 -39.37
N PRO A 59 -20.62 5.07 -39.13
CA PRO A 59 -20.83 6.10 -40.16
C PRO A 59 -19.94 5.94 -41.40
N ASP A 60 -18.68 5.51 -41.22
CA ASP A 60 -17.70 5.40 -42.31
C ASP A 60 -17.71 4.04 -43.02
N LEU A 61 -18.79 3.27 -42.88
CA LEU A 61 -18.87 1.92 -43.47
C LEU A 61 -18.86 1.98 -45.01
N ALA A 62 -19.30 3.09 -45.61
CA ALA A 62 -19.18 3.36 -47.04
C ALA A 62 -17.71 3.42 -47.51
N ALA A 63 -16.85 4.13 -46.78
CA ALA A 63 -15.41 4.19 -47.08
C ALA A 63 -14.75 2.80 -46.99
N SER A 64 -15.22 1.96 -46.06
CA SER A 64 -14.76 0.56 -45.98
C SER A 64 -15.17 -0.27 -47.21
N LYS A 65 -16.36 -0.02 -47.76
CA LYS A 65 -16.86 -0.68 -48.98
C LYS A 65 -16.07 -0.21 -50.20
N ASP A 66 -15.73 1.07 -50.30
CA ASP A 66 -14.91 1.58 -51.40
C ASP A 66 -13.51 0.96 -51.40
N LEU A 67 -12.94 0.76 -50.22
CA LEU A 67 -11.59 0.21 -50.06
C LEU A 67 -11.52 -1.31 -50.33
N PHE A 68 -12.52 -2.09 -49.91
CA PHE A 68 -12.49 -3.56 -49.98
C PHE A 68 -13.51 -4.19 -50.95
N GLY A 69 -14.36 -3.37 -51.57
CA GLY A 69 -15.53 -3.76 -52.36
C GLY A 69 -16.75 -4.17 -51.52
N THR A 70 -16.55 -4.81 -50.35
CA THR A 70 -17.63 -5.16 -49.42
C THR A 70 -17.17 -5.06 -47.96
N THR A 71 -18.09 -4.71 -47.05
CA THR A 71 -17.82 -4.68 -45.60
C THR A 71 -17.34 -6.04 -45.09
N GLN A 72 -17.91 -7.14 -45.57
CA GLN A 72 -17.50 -8.48 -45.13
C GLN A 72 -16.05 -8.79 -45.47
N ARG A 73 -15.51 -8.24 -46.58
CA ARG A 73 -14.08 -8.38 -46.92
C ARG A 73 -13.20 -7.54 -45.99
N ALA A 74 -13.63 -6.32 -45.65
CA ALA A 74 -12.94 -5.48 -44.67
C ALA A 74 -12.87 -6.17 -43.29
N LEU A 75 -13.99 -6.69 -42.81
CA LEU A 75 -14.07 -7.42 -41.54
C LEU A 75 -13.22 -8.70 -41.55
N LYS A 76 -13.26 -9.50 -42.62
CA LYS A 76 -12.38 -10.69 -42.75
C LYS A 76 -10.90 -10.34 -42.80
N PHE A 77 -10.55 -9.19 -43.37
CA PHE A 77 -9.18 -8.69 -43.34
C PHE A 77 -8.78 -8.33 -41.91
N LEU A 78 -9.59 -7.52 -41.21
CA LEU A 78 -9.34 -7.13 -39.82
C LEU A 78 -9.23 -8.34 -38.89
N GLN A 79 -10.15 -9.29 -38.99
CA GLN A 79 -10.13 -10.53 -38.22
C GLN A 79 -8.82 -11.32 -38.44
N ARG A 80 -8.40 -11.47 -39.69
CA ARG A 80 -7.12 -12.16 -40.01
C ARG A 80 -5.91 -11.37 -39.50
N PHE A 81 -5.96 -10.05 -39.58
CA PHE A 81 -4.83 -9.17 -39.27
C PHE A 81 -4.64 -9.01 -37.75
N GLN A 82 -5.73 -8.79 -37.01
CA GLN A 82 -5.74 -8.56 -35.57
C GLN A 82 -5.87 -9.84 -34.74
N GLY A 83 -6.44 -10.90 -35.32
CA GLY A 83 -6.68 -12.18 -34.65
C GLY A 83 -8.09 -12.34 -34.08
N ASP A 84 -8.43 -13.57 -33.69
CA ASP A 84 -9.77 -13.95 -33.24
C ASP A 84 -10.01 -13.79 -31.74
N GLU A 85 -8.94 -13.70 -30.93
CA GLU A 85 -9.03 -13.74 -29.47
C GLU A 85 -9.81 -12.55 -28.91
N LEU A 86 -9.50 -11.34 -29.36
CA LEU A 86 -10.20 -10.12 -28.94
C LEU A 86 -11.66 -10.11 -29.39
N LEU A 87 -11.95 -10.63 -30.58
CA LEU A 87 -13.34 -10.75 -31.07
C LEU A 87 -14.15 -11.72 -30.22
N LYS A 88 -13.56 -12.85 -29.83
CA LYS A 88 -14.21 -13.82 -28.94
C LYS A 88 -14.46 -13.21 -27.57
N LEU A 89 -13.47 -12.53 -27.00
CA LEU A 89 -13.62 -11.83 -25.72
C LEU A 89 -14.73 -10.77 -25.77
N ALA A 90 -14.76 -9.95 -26.83
CA ALA A 90 -15.79 -8.95 -27.06
C ALA A 90 -17.19 -9.58 -27.24
N PHE A 91 -17.29 -10.69 -27.98
CA PHE A 91 -18.55 -11.42 -28.15
C PHE A 91 -19.07 -11.96 -26.82
N ASP A 92 -18.21 -12.64 -26.05
CA ASP A 92 -18.57 -13.24 -24.77
C ASP A 92 -18.95 -12.14 -23.75
N SER A 93 -18.15 -11.07 -23.65
CA SER A 93 -18.43 -9.91 -22.77
C SER A 93 -19.76 -9.22 -23.12
N ARG A 94 -20.02 -8.97 -24.41
CA ARG A 94 -21.28 -8.35 -24.82
C ARG A 94 -22.48 -9.25 -24.56
N ARG A 95 -22.34 -10.56 -24.81
CA ARG A 95 -23.39 -11.54 -24.50
C ARG A 95 -23.68 -11.56 -23.00
N ASP A 96 -22.65 -11.52 -22.18
CA ASP A 96 -22.75 -11.49 -20.72
C ASP A 96 -23.49 -10.23 -20.25
N ASP A 97 -23.11 -9.05 -20.75
CA ASP A 97 -23.81 -7.78 -20.47
C ASP A 97 -25.31 -7.85 -20.80
N LEU A 98 -25.63 -8.39 -21.98
CA LEU A 98 -27.01 -8.56 -22.41
C LEU A 98 -27.76 -9.58 -21.56
N THR A 99 -27.09 -10.64 -21.11
CA THR A 99 -27.69 -11.64 -20.22
C THR A 99 -28.03 -11.02 -18.87
N VAL A 100 -27.14 -10.19 -18.30
CA VAL A 100 -27.41 -9.40 -17.10
C VAL A 100 -28.59 -8.44 -17.33
N TYR A 101 -28.61 -7.73 -18.47
CA TYR A 101 -29.71 -6.85 -18.84
C TYR A 101 -31.05 -7.59 -18.87
N PHE A 102 -31.11 -8.76 -19.52
CA PHE A 102 -32.33 -9.56 -19.59
C PHE A 102 -32.74 -10.17 -18.24
N ALA A 103 -31.77 -10.50 -17.37
CA ALA A 103 -32.02 -10.91 -15.99
C ALA A 103 -32.71 -9.77 -15.21
N MET A 104 -32.17 -8.55 -15.27
CA MET A 104 -32.68 -7.39 -14.53
C MET A 104 -34.03 -6.89 -15.05
N ARG A 105 -34.32 -7.08 -16.34
CA ARG A 105 -35.65 -6.78 -16.90
C ARG A 105 -36.80 -7.55 -16.25
N ARG A 106 -36.55 -8.66 -15.55
CA ARG A 106 -37.61 -9.39 -14.84
C ARG A 106 -38.29 -8.57 -13.74
N PHE A 107 -37.60 -7.57 -13.21
CA PHE A 107 -38.12 -6.67 -12.20
C PHE A 107 -38.83 -5.43 -12.80
N ASP A 108 -38.65 -5.14 -14.10
CA ASP A 108 -39.22 -3.97 -14.79
C ASP A 108 -40.44 -4.33 -15.65
N GLN A 109 -41.42 -5.02 -15.05
CA GLN A 109 -42.61 -5.51 -15.75
C GLN A 109 -43.59 -4.41 -16.22
N GLN A 110 -43.35 -3.13 -15.87
CA GLN A 110 -44.30 -2.03 -16.13
C GLN A 110 -44.12 -1.30 -17.46
N ARG A 111 -43.08 -1.59 -18.26
CA ARG A 111 -42.95 -0.99 -19.59
C ARG A 111 -43.15 -2.03 -20.69
N ILE A 112 -44.40 -2.13 -21.17
CA ILE A 112 -44.75 -2.85 -22.38
C ILE A 112 -44.06 -2.17 -23.57
N TYR A 113 -42.86 -2.63 -23.93
CA TYR A 113 -42.15 -2.15 -25.10
C TYR A 113 -42.57 -2.94 -26.33
N ARG A 114 -43.49 -2.37 -27.12
CA ARG A 114 -43.83 -2.91 -28.45
C ARG A 114 -42.69 -2.76 -29.48
N HIS A 115 -41.63 -2.00 -29.17
CA HIS A 115 -40.47 -1.81 -30.06
C HIS A 115 -39.14 -1.81 -29.28
N LEU A 116 -38.33 -2.87 -29.46
CA LEU A 116 -36.91 -2.87 -29.08
C LEU A 116 -36.13 -2.01 -30.09
N PRO A 117 -35.09 -1.25 -29.68
CA PRO A 117 -34.19 -0.60 -30.62
C PRO A 117 -33.59 -1.60 -31.62
N GLU A 118 -33.36 -1.20 -32.87
CA GLU A 118 -32.83 -2.11 -33.91
C GLU A 118 -31.47 -2.72 -33.54
N SER A 119 -30.58 -1.94 -32.91
CA SER A 119 -29.30 -2.45 -32.39
C SER A 119 -29.53 -3.61 -31.40
N LEU A 120 -30.51 -3.50 -30.49
CA LEU A 120 -30.81 -4.56 -29.53
C LEU A 120 -31.47 -5.78 -30.21
N LYS A 121 -32.27 -5.59 -31.26
CA LYS A 121 -32.81 -6.71 -32.05
C LYS A 121 -31.69 -7.50 -32.74
N ARG A 122 -30.71 -6.80 -33.29
CA ARG A 122 -29.52 -7.39 -33.91
C ARG A 122 -28.66 -8.11 -32.88
N ASP A 123 -28.48 -7.52 -31.70
CA ASP A 123 -27.79 -8.15 -30.57
C ASP A 123 -28.50 -9.46 -30.18
N VAL A 124 -29.82 -9.42 -29.95
CA VAL A 124 -30.62 -10.62 -29.64
C VAL A 124 -30.44 -11.71 -30.69
N LYS A 125 -30.48 -11.36 -31.98
CA LYS A 125 -30.28 -12.31 -33.07
C LYS A 125 -28.87 -12.90 -33.08
N ALA A 126 -27.85 -12.08 -32.85
CA ALA A 126 -26.46 -12.50 -32.90
C ALA A 126 -26.04 -13.37 -31.71
N PHE A 127 -26.44 -12.99 -30.50
CA PHE A 127 -25.96 -13.62 -29.26
C PHE A 127 -26.89 -14.71 -28.72
N PHE A 128 -28.21 -14.62 -28.98
CA PHE A 128 -29.22 -15.51 -28.40
C PHE A 128 -30.11 -16.20 -29.44
N GLN A 129 -29.94 -15.90 -30.74
CA GLN A 129 -30.79 -16.31 -31.87
C GLN A 129 -32.17 -15.63 -31.90
N ASN A 130 -32.87 -15.60 -30.76
CA ASN A 130 -34.19 -14.98 -30.64
C ASN A 130 -34.44 -14.41 -29.23
N TYR A 131 -35.49 -13.59 -29.10
CA TYR A 131 -35.81 -12.89 -27.86
C TYR A 131 -36.18 -13.83 -26.70
N GLN A 132 -36.87 -14.94 -27.00
CA GLN A 132 -37.28 -15.92 -25.99
C GLN A 132 -36.07 -16.63 -25.35
N HIS A 133 -35.05 -16.95 -26.15
CA HIS A 133 -33.80 -17.49 -25.63
C HIS A 133 -33.06 -16.47 -24.75
N ALA A 134 -33.01 -15.20 -25.17
CA ALA A 134 -32.40 -14.15 -24.36
C ALA A 134 -33.10 -13.98 -22.99
N GLN A 135 -34.43 -14.04 -22.97
CA GLN A 135 -35.21 -14.01 -21.73
C GLN A 135 -35.01 -15.25 -20.86
N THR A 136 -34.91 -16.44 -21.46
CA THR A 136 -34.65 -17.71 -20.76
C THR A 136 -33.25 -17.71 -20.14
N ASP A 137 -32.24 -17.26 -20.88
CA ASP A 137 -30.85 -17.17 -20.39
C ASP A 137 -30.73 -16.17 -19.24
N GLY A 138 -31.34 -14.98 -19.38
CA GLY A 138 -31.40 -13.98 -18.30
C GLY A 138 -32.14 -14.49 -17.05
N GLU A 139 -33.26 -15.21 -17.22
CA GLU A 139 -33.98 -15.83 -16.10
C GLU A 139 -33.13 -16.89 -15.39
N ARG A 140 -32.46 -17.76 -16.16
CA ARG A 140 -31.56 -18.76 -15.60
C ARG A 140 -30.44 -18.11 -14.79
N LEU A 141 -29.86 -17.02 -15.30
CA LEU A 141 -28.83 -16.26 -14.58
C LEU A 141 -29.39 -15.61 -13.31
N LEU A 142 -30.60 -15.07 -13.34
CA LEU A 142 -31.25 -14.50 -12.16
C LEU A 142 -31.47 -15.56 -11.07
N PHE A 143 -31.99 -16.73 -11.43
CA PHE A 143 -32.16 -17.82 -10.47
C PHE A 143 -30.83 -18.35 -9.94
N SER A 144 -29.78 -18.39 -10.79
CA SER A 144 -28.47 -18.85 -10.36
C SER A 144 -27.82 -17.91 -9.34
N ALA A 145 -28.09 -16.59 -9.42
CA ALA A 145 -27.68 -15.62 -8.40
C ALA A 145 -28.34 -15.86 -7.03
N GLY A 146 -29.40 -16.67 -6.94
CA GLY A 146 -29.98 -17.13 -5.68
C GLY A 146 -29.31 -18.38 -5.09
N ASN A 147 -28.30 -18.97 -5.75
CA ASN A 147 -27.60 -20.17 -5.30
C ASN A 147 -26.32 -19.80 -4.50
N PRO A 148 -26.28 -20.01 -3.17
CA PRO A 148 -25.13 -19.61 -2.34
C PRO A 148 -23.82 -20.30 -2.72
N ALA A 149 -23.86 -21.58 -3.11
CA ALA A 149 -22.67 -22.33 -3.48
C ALA A 149 -22.04 -21.80 -4.76
N LEU A 150 -22.87 -21.50 -5.77
CA LEU A 150 -22.41 -20.93 -7.03
C LEU A 150 -21.91 -19.49 -6.85
N LEU A 151 -22.60 -18.66 -6.06
CA LEU A 151 -22.12 -17.32 -5.72
C LEU A 151 -20.75 -17.35 -5.07
N ARG A 152 -20.53 -18.25 -4.11
CA ARG A 152 -19.24 -18.41 -3.43
C ARG A 152 -18.15 -18.79 -4.43
N GLN A 153 -18.41 -19.76 -5.31
CA GLN A 153 -17.46 -20.16 -6.35
C GLN A 153 -17.08 -18.99 -7.25
N MET A 154 -18.06 -18.15 -7.61
CA MET A 154 -17.85 -17.00 -8.49
C MET A 154 -17.10 -15.87 -7.79
N CYS A 155 -17.34 -15.66 -6.50
CA CYS A 155 -16.54 -14.76 -5.66
C CYS A 155 -15.08 -15.23 -5.57
N GLN A 156 -14.84 -16.53 -5.35
CA GLN A 156 -13.49 -17.11 -5.32
C GLN A 156 -12.76 -16.94 -6.66
N GLN A 157 -13.46 -17.19 -7.77
CA GLN A 157 -12.90 -17.01 -9.10
C GLN A 157 -12.55 -15.53 -9.38
N ALA A 158 -13.42 -14.60 -9.01
CA ALA A 158 -13.17 -13.17 -9.19
C ALA A 158 -11.92 -12.72 -8.39
N ALA A 159 -11.82 -13.12 -7.11
CA ALA A 159 -10.65 -12.86 -6.29
C ALA A 159 -9.36 -13.44 -6.90
N ALA A 160 -9.41 -14.68 -7.39
CA ALA A 160 -8.26 -15.33 -8.04
C ALA A 160 -7.83 -14.64 -9.36
N GLN A 161 -8.74 -13.91 -10.01
CA GLN A 161 -8.46 -13.12 -11.20
C GLN A 161 -7.94 -11.71 -10.89
N GLY A 162 -7.76 -11.37 -9.61
CA GLY A 162 -7.27 -10.06 -9.17
C GLY A 162 -8.35 -9.02 -8.94
N TYR A 163 -9.63 -9.40 -8.95
CA TYR A 163 -10.71 -8.51 -8.54
C TYR A 163 -10.89 -8.60 -7.04
N GLY A 164 -10.53 -7.55 -6.29
CA GLY A 164 -10.76 -7.46 -4.85
C GLY A 164 -10.16 -8.59 -4.00
N TYR A 165 -10.76 -8.81 -2.84
CA TYR A 165 -10.25 -9.71 -1.80
C TYR A 165 -11.35 -10.57 -1.17
N LEU A 166 -11.06 -11.86 -1.00
CA LEU A 166 -11.90 -12.81 -0.30
C LEU A 166 -11.32 -13.04 1.11
N ASP A 167 -12.12 -12.77 2.14
CA ASP A 167 -11.71 -13.00 3.54
C ASP A 167 -11.90 -14.46 3.99
N GLU A 168 -11.44 -14.75 5.21
CA GLU A 168 -11.50 -16.09 5.81
C GLU A 168 -12.93 -16.60 6.04
N GLU A 169 -13.89 -15.67 6.17
CA GLU A 169 -15.32 -15.98 6.29
C GLU A 169 -15.98 -16.23 4.91
N GLY A 170 -15.20 -16.12 3.82
CA GLY A 170 -15.68 -16.32 2.46
C GLY A 170 -16.49 -15.15 1.93
N ALA A 171 -16.37 -13.96 2.53
CA ALA A 171 -17.00 -12.75 2.04
C ALA A 171 -16.06 -11.98 1.11
N PHE A 172 -16.61 -11.53 -0.01
CA PHE A 172 -15.84 -10.97 -1.12
C PHE A 172 -16.00 -9.46 -1.19
N THR A 173 -14.90 -8.72 -1.03
CA THR A 173 -14.89 -7.25 -0.97
C THR A 173 -14.08 -6.67 -2.13
N PHE A 174 -14.61 -5.66 -2.81
CA PHE A 174 -13.98 -5.06 -3.99
C PHE A 174 -14.49 -3.63 -4.21
N HIS A 175 -13.75 -2.84 -4.99
CA HIS A 175 -14.15 -1.49 -5.36
C HIS A 175 -15.32 -1.48 -6.36
N THR A 176 -16.28 -0.56 -6.18
CA THR A 176 -17.55 -0.53 -6.95
C THR A 176 -17.33 -0.41 -8.46
N ALA A 177 -16.25 0.25 -8.90
CA ALA A 177 -15.93 0.38 -10.33
C ALA A 177 -15.71 -0.98 -11.02
N GLN A 178 -15.34 -2.02 -10.26
CA GLN A 178 -15.08 -3.36 -10.81
C GLN A 178 -16.36 -4.12 -11.14
N VAL A 179 -17.55 -3.67 -10.71
CA VAL A 179 -18.83 -4.40 -10.91
C VAL A 179 -19.00 -4.81 -12.37
N VAL A 180 -18.71 -3.93 -13.33
CA VAL A 180 -18.89 -4.22 -14.76
C VAL A 180 -17.99 -5.35 -15.28
N ALA A 181 -16.83 -5.57 -14.66
CA ALA A 181 -15.87 -6.60 -15.03
C ALA A 181 -16.11 -7.94 -14.31
N LEU A 182 -16.98 -7.98 -13.30
CA LEU A 182 -17.26 -9.20 -12.54
C LEU A 182 -18.07 -10.23 -13.36
N PRO A 183 -18.01 -11.51 -12.97
CA PRO A 183 -18.88 -12.55 -13.53
C PRO A 183 -20.37 -12.14 -13.52
N PRO A 184 -21.15 -12.46 -14.57
CA PRO A 184 -22.54 -12.01 -14.72
C PRO A 184 -23.45 -12.28 -13.53
N ILE A 185 -23.23 -13.41 -12.86
CA ILE A 185 -23.99 -13.81 -11.66
C ILE A 185 -23.77 -12.86 -10.48
N LEU A 186 -22.54 -12.38 -10.26
CA LEU A 186 -22.24 -11.41 -9.21
C LEU A 186 -22.86 -10.05 -9.55
N ARG A 187 -22.81 -9.66 -10.82
CA ARG A 187 -23.47 -8.43 -11.33
C ARG A 187 -24.98 -8.46 -11.13
N VAL A 188 -25.62 -9.59 -11.42
CA VAL A 188 -27.05 -9.78 -11.15
C VAL A 188 -27.36 -9.77 -9.66
N TYR A 189 -26.53 -10.41 -8.82
CA TYR A 189 -26.69 -10.39 -7.37
C TYR A 189 -26.64 -8.96 -6.79
N ILE A 190 -25.67 -8.15 -7.24
CA ILE A 190 -25.54 -6.74 -6.86
C ILE A 190 -26.71 -5.93 -7.41
N GLY A 191 -27.10 -6.18 -8.67
CA GLY A 191 -28.26 -5.57 -9.30
C GLY A 191 -29.58 -5.87 -8.56
N CYS A 192 -29.76 -7.07 -8.00
CA CYS A 192 -30.90 -7.38 -7.15
C CYS A 192 -30.96 -6.49 -5.89
N ALA A 193 -29.81 -6.08 -5.36
CA ALA A 193 -29.76 -5.21 -4.19
C ALA A 193 -30.24 -3.78 -4.49
N THR A 194 -30.16 -3.33 -5.75
CA THR A 194 -30.67 -2.00 -6.12
C THR A 194 -32.18 -1.89 -6.00
N PHE A 195 -32.89 -3.01 -6.15
CA PHE A 195 -34.34 -3.05 -5.93
C PHE A 195 -34.74 -2.99 -4.45
N VAL A 196 -33.83 -3.30 -3.53
CA VAL A 196 -34.08 -3.25 -2.08
C VAL A 196 -33.71 -1.90 -1.49
N PHE A 197 -32.56 -1.34 -1.86
CA PHE A 197 -32.01 -0.12 -1.27
C PHE A 197 -31.98 1.10 -2.20
N GLY A 198 -31.91 0.89 -3.53
CA GLY A 198 -31.73 1.96 -4.52
C GLY A 198 -30.34 1.95 -5.13
N ASP A 199 -29.69 3.11 -5.21
CA ASP A 199 -28.38 3.22 -5.84
C ASP A 199 -27.28 2.55 -4.99
N VAL A 200 -26.66 1.50 -5.53
CA VAL A 200 -25.51 0.81 -4.91
C VAL A 200 -24.17 1.36 -5.40
N THR A 201 -24.17 2.18 -6.45
CA THR A 201 -22.96 2.72 -7.09
C THR A 201 -22.33 3.86 -6.31
N SER A 202 -23.05 4.43 -5.35
CA SER A 202 -22.57 5.51 -4.48
C SER A 202 -21.61 5.06 -3.36
N ALA A 203 -21.36 3.76 -3.24
CA ALA A 203 -20.42 3.19 -2.27
C ALA A 203 -19.04 2.99 -2.91
N ASP A 204 -17.97 3.17 -2.15
CA ASP A 204 -16.61 2.91 -2.64
C ASP A 204 -16.35 1.41 -2.71
N LEU A 205 -16.73 0.69 -1.64
CA LEU A 205 -16.56 -0.76 -1.54
C LEU A 205 -17.89 -1.50 -1.43
N LEU A 206 -17.95 -2.65 -2.10
CA LEU A 206 -19.03 -3.62 -2.01
C LEU A 206 -18.49 -4.89 -1.35
N LYS A 207 -19.25 -5.50 -0.44
CA LYS A 207 -18.93 -6.79 0.19
C LYS A 207 -20.06 -7.80 0.04
N ILE A 208 -19.83 -8.86 -0.74
CA ILE A 208 -20.77 -9.96 -0.97
C ILE A 208 -20.61 -11.01 0.12
N HIS A 209 -21.70 -11.31 0.83
CA HIS A 209 -21.78 -12.41 1.80
C HIS A 209 -22.60 -13.53 1.19
N ALA A 210 -21.95 -14.39 0.40
CA ALA A 210 -22.62 -15.42 -0.39
C ALA A 210 -23.46 -16.39 0.45
N GLU A 211 -22.98 -16.76 1.65
CA GLU A 211 -23.66 -17.72 2.52
C GLU A 211 -24.96 -17.19 3.12
N SER A 212 -24.94 -15.93 3.57
CA SER A 212 -26.07 -15.32 4.27
C SER A 212 -27.01 -14.54 3.34
N GLY A 213 -26.71 -14.48 2.03
CA GLY A 213 -27.50 -13.74 1.06
C GLY A 213 -27.55 -12.24 1.36
N LYS A 214 -26.41 -11.68 1.81
CA LYS A 214 -26.27 -10.26 2.13
C LYS A 214 -25.29 -9.56 1.19
N LEU A 215 -25.50 -8.25 1.02
CA LEU A 215 -24.57 -7.34 0.39
C LEU A 215 -24.32 -6.18 1.37
N SER A 216 -23.06 -5.84 1.62
CA SER A 216 -22.72 -4.62 2.34
C SER A 216 -22.20 -3.57 1.37
N LEU A 217 -22.70 -2.35 1.51
CA LEU A 217 -22.21 -1.15 0.84
C LEU A 217 -21.40 -0.34 1.86
N MET A 218 -20.21 0.13 1.51
CA MET A 218 -19.33 0.86 2.42
C MET A 218 -18.81 2.11 1.72
N LYS A 219 -19.03 3.26 2.36
CA LYS A 219 -18.58 4.57 1.90
C LYS A 219 -17.59 5.16 2.88
N TYR A 220 -16.50 5.72 2.37
CA TYR A 220 -15.41 6.27 3.14
C TYR A 220 -15.21 7.76 2.84
N ASP A 221 -14.48 8.46 3.70
CA ASP A 221 -13.96 9.80 3.38
C ASP A 221 -12.71 9.69 2.53
N ASP A 222 -12.53 10.65 1.61
CA ASP A 222 -11.33 10.81 0.78
C ASP A 222 -10.75 9.49 0.25
N PHE A 223 -11.61 8.58 -0.22
CA PHE A 223 -11.25 7.18 -0.52
C PHE A 223 -10.10 7.07 -1.52
N GLU A 224 -10.06 7.95 -2.52
CA GLU A 224 -9.01 8.00 -3.54
C GLU A 224 -7.71 8.59 -2.98
N GLU A 225 -7.79 9.70 -2.26
CA GLU A 225 -6.65 10.54 -1.84
C GLU A 225 -5.99 10.12 -0.52
N SER A 226 -6.70 9.39 0.35
CA SER A 226 -6.21 8.97 1.66
C SER A 226 -5.73 7.52 1.63
N PRO A 227 -4.56 7.19 2.22
CA PRO A 227 -4.14 5.80 2.35
C PRO A 227 -4.93 5.02 3.43
N LEU A 228 -5.54 5.75 4.36
CA LEU A 228 -6.33 5.25 5.48
C LEU A 228 -7.67 5.99 5.53
N PRO A 229 -8.54 5.79 4.53
CA PRO A 229 -9.84 6.45 4.53
C PRO A 229 -10.71 5.85 5.64
N ARG A 230 -11.53 6.68 6.28
CA ARG A 230 -12.39 6.34 7.41
C ARG A 230 -13.79 6.01 6.93
N LEU A 231 -14.35 4.92 7.46
CA LEU A 231 -15.71 4.49 7.10
C LEU A 231 -16.73 5.51 7.60
N LEU A 232 -17.50 6.10 6.68
CA LEU A 232 -18.57 7.06 6.98
C LEU A 232 -19.93 6.38 7.08
N GLU A 233 -20.22 5.48 6.14
CA GLU A 233 -21.52 4.83 6.05
C GLU A 233 -21.36 3.36 5.69
N ARG A 234 -22.18 2.52 6.31
CA ARG A 234 -22.31 1.12 5.94
C ARG A 234 -23.78 0.74 5.85
N ILE A 235 -24.19 0.19 4.71
CA ILE A 235 -25.53 -0.36 4.53
C ILE A 235 -25.40 -1.87 4.41
N LYS A 236 -26.13 -2.62 5.24
CA LYS A 236 -26.21 -4.08 5.14
C LYS A 236 -27.56 -4.47 4.57
N ILE A 237 -27.58 -4.97 3.34
CA ILE A 237 -28.79 -5.38 2.62
C ILE A 237 -28.92 -6.90 2.73
N SER A 238 -30.07 -7.38 3.21
CA SER A 238 -30.47 -8.78 3.14
C SER A 238 -31.38 -8.98 1.94
N LEU A 239 -30.92 -9.74 0.94
CA LEU A 239 -31.72 -10.08 -0.23
C LEU A 239 -32.77 -11.15 0.07
N VAL A 240 -32.50 -12.02 1.05
CA VAL A 240 -33.45 -13.04 1.53
C VAL A 240 -34.69 -12.39 2.16
N ASN A 241 -34.46 -11.40 3.03
CA ASN A 241 -35.53 -10.79 3.81
C ASN A 241 -36.03 -9.46 3.22
N GLN A 242 -35.37 -8.97 2.17
CA GLN A 242 -35.64 -7.68 1.50
C GLN A 242 -35.67 -6.51 2.48
N ARG A 243 -34.68 -6.47 3.39
CA ARG A 243 -34.51 -5.42 4.39
C ARG A 243 -33.07 -4.93 4.38
N PHE A 244 -32.86 -3.72 4.85
CA PHE A 244 -31.53 -3.17 5.05
C PHE A 244 -31.38 -2.55 6.43
N GLU A 245 -30.14 -2.51 6.91
CA GLU A 245 -29.72 -1.80 8.10
C GLU A 245 -28.72 -0.73 7.66
N TYR A 246 -28.91 0.50 8.13
CA TYR A 246 -28.04 1.64 7.84
C TYR A 246 -27.24 2.03 9.09
N TYR A 247 -25.92 2.12 8.93
CA TYR A 247 -24.98 2.50 9.98
C TYR A 247 -24.26 3.75 9.53
N LYS A 248 -24.37 4.82 10.32
CA LYS A 248 -23.65 6.08 10.10
C LYS A 248 -22.58 6.25 11.18
N TYR A 249 -21.36 6.48 10.75
CA TYR A 249 -20.19 6.64 11.59
C TYR A 249 -19.86 8.14 11.76
N GLY A 250 -19.23 8.49 12.88
CA GLY A 250 -19.02 9.88 13.31
C GLY A 250 -20.11 10.42 14.25
N ASP A 251 -21.30 9.81 14.27
CA ASP A 251 -22.36 10.10 15.25
C ASP A 251 -22.32 9.07 16.39
N THR A 252 -22.93 7.90 16.18
CA THR A 252 -23.07 6.85 17.21
C THR A 252 -21.85 5.92 17.29
N TYR A 253 -21.10 5.80 16.19
CA TYR A 253 -20.01 4.85 16.05
C TYR A 253 -18.73 5.58 15.64
N THR A 254 -17.61 5.24 16.28
CA THR A 254 -16.27 5.73 15.88
C THR A 254 -15.96 5.21 14.47
N PRO A 255 -15.58 6.08 13.51
CA PRO A 255 -15.33 5.68 12.13
C PRO A 255 -13.98 4.93 12.03
N PRO A 256 -13.98 3.60 11.75
CA PRO A 256 -12.73 2.86 11.63
C PRO A 256 -11.98 3.25 10.34
N TYR A 257 -10.65 3.17 10.36
CA TYR A 257 -9.83 3.23 9.16
C TYR A 257 -10.05 1.99 8.27
N LEU A 258 -9.86 2.16 6.97
CA LEU A 258 -9.69 1.08 6.02
C LEU A 258 -8.22 0.70 5.92
N TYR A 259 -7.86 -0.46 6.47
CA TYR A 259 -6.52 -1.01 6.33
C TYR A 259 -6.38 -1.89 5.09
N ARG A 260 -5.14 -1.98 4.58
CA ARG A 260 -4.78 -2.81 3.42
C ARG A 260 -5.63 -2.48 2.18
N LYS A 261 -5.87 -1.18 1.92
CA LYS A 261 -6.81 -0.71 0.88
C LYS A 261 -6.44 -1.25 -0.50
N ALA A 262 -5.14 -1.41 -0.82
CA ALA A 262 -4.68 -1.85 -2.14
C ALA A 262 -5.29 -3.18 -2.60
N ARG A 263 -5.59 -4.10 -1.66
CA ARG A 263 -6.17 -5.42 -2.00
C ARG A 263 -7.58 -5.36 -2.58
N PHE A 264 -8.27 -4.23 -2.44
CA PHE A 264 -9.62 -4.03 -2.97
C PHE A 264 -9.62 -3.32 -4.33
N LEU A 265 -8.45 -2.89 -4.79
CA LEU A 265 -8.24 -2.05 -5.97
C LEU A 265 -7.59 -2.85 -7.11
N THR A 266 -7.73 -2.34 -8.32
CA THR A 266 -7.03 -2.83 -9.51
C THR A 266 -5.83 -1.93 -9.83
N PRO A 267 -4.81 -2.41 -10.58
CA PRO A 267 -3.60 -1.64 -10.87
C PRO A 267 -3.79 -0.33 -11.63
N ASP A 268 -4.93 -0.15 -12.30
CA ASP A 268 -5.34 1.06 -13.01
C ASP A 268 -6.00 2.12 -12.11
N PHE A 269 -6.26 1.79 -10.83
CA PHE A 269 -6.83 2.74 -9.87
C PHE A 269 -5.81 3.86 -9.54
N PRO A 270 -6.25 5.13 -9.40
CA PRO A 270 -5.37 6.22 -9.00
C PRO A 270 -4.59 5.91 -7.71
N HIS A 271 -3.29 6.23 -7.70
CA HIS A 271 -2.39 5.99 -6.57
C HIS A 271 -2.25 4.52 -6.11
N TYR A 272 -2.60 3.54 -6.96
CA TYR A 272 -2.51 2.12 -6.59
C TYR A 272 -1.10 1.71 -6.12
N ALA A 273 -0.06 2.14 -6.83
CA ALA A 273 1.31 1.76 -6.51
C ALA A 273 1.75 2.35 -5.16
N GLU A 274 1.41 3.61 -4.90
CA GLU A 274 1.67 4.31 -3.66
C GLU A 274 0.90 3.68 -2.49
N GLN A 275 -0.38 3.34 -2.68
CA GLN A 275 -1.16 2.61 -1.67
C GLN A 275 -0.56 1.24 -1.36
N LEU A 276 -0.13 0.49 -2.37
CA LEU A 276 0.47 -0.82 -2.17
C LEU A 276 1.77 -0.71 -1.36
N ALA A 277 2.61 0.28 -1.66
CA ALA A 277 3.83 0.55 -0.91
C ALA A 277 3.51 0.96 0.54
N PHE A 278 2.53 1.83 0.75
CA PHE A 278 2.06 2.23 2.08
C PHE A 278 1.61 1.01 2.91
N ASP A 279 0.74 0.17 2.33
CA ASP A 279 0.20 -1.03 2.99
C ASP A 279 1.34 -2.00 3.37
N GLN A 280 2.35 -2.14 2.51
CA GLN A 280 3.52 -2.98 2.77
C GLN A 280 4.38 -2.41 3.91
N VAL A 281 4.68 -1.12 3.89
CA VAL A 281 5.46 -0.45 4.94
C VAL A 281 4.73 -0.57 6.28
N LEU A 282 3.44 -0.25 6.33
CA LEU A 282 2.65 -0.35 7.55
C LEU A 282 2.61 -1.79 8.10
N ALA A 283 2.59 -2.80 7.23
CA ALA A 283 2.64 -4.20 7.64
C ALA A 283 4.01 -4.67 8.18
N THR A 284 5.09 -3.90 7.97
CA THR A 284 6.40 -4.22 8.58
C THR A 284 6.48 -3.84 10.05
N HIS A 285 5.53 -3.03 10.53
CA HIS A 285 5.44 -2.58 11.92
C HIS A 285 4.51 -3.51 12.72
N PRO A 286 5.05 -4.38 13.59
CA PRO A 286 4.25 -5.34 14.37
C PRO A 286 3.30 -4.68 15.38
N GLU A 287 3.51 -3.40 15.70
CA GLU A 287 2.66 -2.62 16.59
C GLU A 287 1.28 -2.33 16.01
N PHE A 288 1.12 -2.39 14.68
CA PHE A 288 -0.17 -2.20 14.02
C PHE A 288 -0.84 -3.55 13.73
N ALA A 289 -1.90 -3.86 14.47
CA ALA A 289 -2.76 -5.01 14.17
C ALA A 289 -3.68 -4.68 12.98
N LEU A 290 -3.39 -5.24 11.80
CA LEU A 290 -4.09 -4.93 10.54
C LEU A 290 -5.05 -6.02 10.05
N ASP A 291 -5.12 -7.16 10.76
CA ASP A 291 -5.94 -8.30 10.35
C ASP A 291 -7.42 -8.10 10.69
N GLY A 292 -8.30 -8.79 9.94
CA GLY A 292 -9.76 -8.63 10.09
C GLY A 292 -10.20 -7.19 9.81
N TYR A 293 -10.81 -6.54 10.81
CA TYR A 293 -11.17 -5.12 10.77
C TYR A 293 -10.04 -4.18 11.24
N GLY A 294 -8.93 -4.76 11.70
CA GLY A 294 -7.78 -4.05 12.24
C GLY A 294 -8.01 -3.40 13.59
N MET A 295 -6.99 -2.67 14.02
CA MET A 295 -6.92 -1.91 15.26
C MET A 295 -7.94 -0.74 15.28
N PRO A 296 -8.58 -0.44 16.43
CA PRO A 296 -9.42 0.75 16.58
C PRO A 296 -8.66 2.06 16.30
N LEU A 297 -9.35 3.06 15.75
CA LEU A 297 -8.75 4.36 15.36
C LEU A 297 -7.92 4.99 16.48
N GLU A 298 -8.45 5.06 17.70
CA GLU A 298 -7.76 5.66 18.85
C GLU A 298 -6.46 4.93 19.20
N GLN A 299 -6.44 3.60 19.10
CA GLN A 299 -5.24 2.81 19.35
C GLN A 299 -4.21 2.98 18.23
N PHE A 300 -4.67 3.12 16.99
CA PHE A 300 -3.82 3.35 15.83
C PHE A 300 -3.12 4.71 15.93
N ASP A 301 -3.88 5.77 16.20
CA ASP A 301 -3.37 7.13 16.36
C ASP A 301 -2.41 7.23 17.56
N ALA A 302 -2.76 6.59 18.69
CA ALA A 302 -1.86 6.52 19.86
C ALA A 302 -0.56 5.77 19.54
N THR A 303 -0.62 4.72 18.71
CA THR A 303 0.56 3.97 18.27
C THR A 303 1.44 4.82 17.35
N LEU A 304 0.87 5.57 16.41
CA LEU A 304 1.60 6.55 15.60
C LEU A 304 2.30 7.60 16.48
N GLN A 305 1.59 8.16 17.45
CA GLN A 305 2.15 9.15 18.37
C GLN A 305 3.33 8.59 19.16
N ARG A 306 3.16 7.41 19.76
CA ARG A 306 4.19 6.72 20.55
C ARG A 306 5.43 6.37 19.72
N LEU A 307 5.23 5.88 18.50
CA LEU A 307 6.31 5.55 17.57
C LEU A 307 6.90 6.77 16.86
N ARG A 308 6.35 7.97 17.10
CA ARG A 308 6.75 9.21 16.43
C ARG A 308 6.69 9.11 14.91
N LEU A 309 5.63 8.48 14.41
CA LEU A 309 5.33 8.35 12.99
C LEU A 309 4.13 9.22 12.61
N ALA A 310 4.09 9.65 11.36
CA ALA A 310 3.01 10.41 10.77
C ALA A 310 2.70 9.87 9.37
N VAL A 311 1.41 9.83 9.03
CA VAL A 311 0.96 9.53 7.67
C VAL A 311 0.94 10.84 6.88
N VAL A 312 1.77 10.93 5.84
CA VAL A 312 1.90 12.11 4.97
C VAL A 312 1.69 11.66 3.53
N GLY A 313 0.54 12.00 2.95
CA GLY A 313 0.13 11.40 1.67
C GLY A 313 0.04 9.89 1.82
N PHE A 314 0.69 9.15 0.92
CA PHE A 314 0.78 7.68 0.96
C PHE A 314 2.09 7.16 1.59
N GLU A 315 2.69 7.94 2.49
CA GLU A 315 3.94 7.56 3.15
C GLU A 315 3.82 7.61 4.66
N LEU A 316 4.52 6.68 5.32
CA LEU A 316 4.72 6.69 6.76
C LEU A 316 6.10 7.30 7.04
N GLN A 317 6.11 8.48 7.65
CA GLN A 317 7.32 9.29 7.85
C GLN A 317 7.53 9.61 9.34
N PRO A 318 8.77 9.93 9.76
CA PRO A 318 9.01 10.48 11.09
C PRO A 318 8.22 11.77 11.33
N ALA A 319 7.59 11.87 12.49
CA ALA A 319 6.75 12.99 12.86
C ALA A 319 7.56 14.31 12.93
N GLN A 320 7.05 15.34 12.26
CA GLN A 320 7.69 16.67 12.17
C GLN A 320 7.15 17.69 13.18
N HIS A 321 6.09 17.36 13.91
CA HIS A 321 5.56 18.23 14.97
C HIS A 321 6.26 17.96 16.30
N THR A 322 6.44 18.99 17.12
CA THR A 322 6.94 18.84 18.48
C THR A 322 5.84 18.26 19.39
N PRO A 323 6.06 17.13 20.09
CA PRO A 323 5.11 16.57 21.03
C PRO A 323 5.04 17.39 22.33
N ALA A 324 4.00 17.18 23.14
CA ALA A 324 3.97 17.69 24.50
C ALA A 324 4.97 16.91 25.37
N LEU A 325 5.47 17.53 26.44
CA LEU A 325 6.44 16.86 27.33
C LEU A 325 5.84 15.62 28.02
N ASP A 326 4.55 15.66 28.32
CA ASP A 326 3.84 14.57 28.99
C ASP A 326 3.27 13.54 28.00
N ASP A 327 3.56 13.69 26.68
CA ASP A 327 3.26 12.66 25.70
C ASP A 327 4.19 11.44 25.88
N PRO A 328 3.75 10.23 25.52
CA PRO A 328 4.55 9.01 25.61
C PRO A 328 5.86 9.08 24.81
N CYS A 329 6.94 8.64 25.44
CA CYS A 329 8.26 8.42 24.86
C CYS A 329 8.67 6.97 25.16
N GLY A 330 8.26 6.05 24.30
CA GLY A 330 8.25 4.61 24.60
C GLY A 330 6.97 4.18 25.32
N GLN A 331 7.01 3.01 25.95
CA GLN A 331 5.87 2.39 26.63
C GLN A 331 5.72 2.88 28.07
N TYR A 332 6.83 3.13 28.76
CA TYR A 332 6.83 3.36 30.21
C TYR A 332 7.13 4.79 30.65
N HIS A 333 7.59 5.64 29.73
CA HIS A 333 8.05 6.99 30.03
C HIS A 333 7.38 8.04 29.14
N THR A 334 7.52 9.30 29.55
CA THR A 334 7.16 10.50 28.79
C THR A 334 8.42 11.22 28.30
N PHE A 335 8.27 12.19 27.38
CA PHE A 335 9.41 13.02 26.98
C PHE A 335 10.00 13.82 28.14
N ARG A 336 9.18 14.22 29.12
CA ARG A 336 9.61 14.92 30.33
C ARG A 336 10.66 14.11 31.08
N ASP A 337 10.46 12.81 31.21
CA ASP A 337 11.36 11.93 31.97
C ASP A 337 12.78 11.90 31.37
N PHE A 338 12.91 12.00 30.05
CA PHE A 338 14.22 12.10 29.40
C PHE A 338 14.80 13.53 29.37
N ILE A 339 13.97 14.56 29.50
CA ILE A 339 14.37 15.96 29.35
C ILE A 339 14.70 16.62 30.70
N GLU A 340 14.00 16.24 31.77
CA GLU A 340 14.06 16.90 33.08
C GLU A 340 14.68 16.00 34.18
N CYS A 341 15.23 14.82 33.83
CA CYS A 341 15.85 13.90 34.81
C CYS A 341 17.21 14.34 35.35
N GLY A 342 17.89 15.28 34.68
CA GLY A 342 19.27 15.63 35.00
C GLY A 342 19.41 16.59 36.19
N ALA A 343 20.33 16.30 37.12
CA ALA A 343 20.60 17.17 38.27
C ALA A 343 20.99 18.62 37.89
N THR A 344 21.67 18.84 36.75
CA THR A 344 22.00 20.19 36.27
C THR A 344 20.74 20.98 35.91
N GLN A 345 19.74 20.34 35.29
CA GLN A 345 18.47 20.97 34.95
C GLN A 345 17.72 21.32 36.25
N ALA A 346 17.61 20.37 37.18
CA ALA A 346 16.95 20.59 38.47
C ALA A 346 17.59 21.73 39.29
N ASN A 347 18.92 21.81 39.30
CA ASN A 347 19.65 22.84 40.04
C ASN A 347 19.58 24.23 39.41
N THR A 348 19.51 24.33 38.08
CA THR A 348 19.52 25.62 37.37
C THR A 348 18.12 26.15 37.09
N GLY A 349 17.12 25.27 37.01
CA GLY A 349 15.75 25.61 36.60
C GLY A 349 15.66 26.08 35.14
N LEU A 350 16.71 25.86 34.33
CA LEU A 350 16.70 26.26 32.92
C LEU A 350 15.75 25.37 32.10
N PRO A 351 14.99 25.95 31.16
CA PRO A 351 14.15 25.18 30.26
C PRO A 351 15.05 24.35 29.32
N ASN A 352 15.08 23.03 29.51
CA ASN A 352 15.92 22.11 28.74
C ASN A 352 15.18 21.55 27.52
N LEU A 353 14.43 22.38 26.81
CA LEU A 353 13.50 21.91 25.76
C LEU A 353 14.24 21.68 24.43
N PRO A 354 14.11 20.49 23.80
CA PRO A 354 14.57 20.30 22.44
C PRO A 354 13.90 21.26 21.47
N LYS A 355 14.65 21.70 20.44
CA LYS A 355 14.12 22.60 19.40
C LYS A 355 13.84 21.86 18.10
N GLN A 356 14.47 20.71 17.89
CA GLN A 356 14.29 19.91 16.67
C GLN A 356 13.28 18.77 16.91
N PRO A 357 12.27 18.58 16.05
CA PRO A 357 11.39 17.41 16.10
C PRO A 357 12.16 16.08 16.06
N ASP A 358 13.24 16.03 15.29
CA ASP A 358 14.12 14.86 15.20
C ASP A 358 14.78 14.49 16.53
N THR A 359 14.97 15.44 17.45
CA THR A 359 15.44 15.12 18.81
C THR A 359 14.40 14.28 19.55
N TYR A 360 13.12 14.63 19.45
CA TYR A 360 12.05 13.84 20.05
C TYR A 360 11.93 12.45 19.39
N ASN A 361 12.09 12.38 18.06
CA ASN A 361 12.09 11.11 17.35
C ASN A 361 13.24 10.21 17.83
N ALA A 362 14.43 10.77 18.02
CA ALA A 362 15.60 10.04 18.55
C ALA A 362 15.40 9.58 20.00
N LEU A 363 14.76 10.40 20.86
CA LEU A 363 14.42 10.01 22.24
C LEU A 363 13.41 8.85 22.27
N ALA A 364 12.37 8.92 21.44
CA ALA A 364 11.38 7.84 21.34
C ALA A 364 12.01 6.54 20.84
N ALA A 365 12.92 6.61 19.86
CA ALA A 365 13.66 5.44 19.37
C ALA A 365 14.60 4.86 20.43
N LEU A 366 15.30 5.70 21.20
CA LEU A 366 16.10 5.27 22.36
C LEU A 366 15.23 4.53 23.39
N ALA A 367 14.05 5.07 23.69
CA ALA A 367 13.12 4.46 24.62
C ALA A 367 12.65 3.09 24.11
N LEU A 368 12.10 3.05 22.89
CA LEU A 368 11.54 1.84 22.26
C LEU A 368 12.56 0.71 22.13
N HIS A 369 13.79 1.02 21.73
CA HIS A 369 14.77 -0.01 21.35
C HIS A 369 15.73 -0.40 22.48
N ILE A 370 15.81 0.38 23.56
CA ILE A 370 16.74 0.09 24.65
C ILE A 370 16.01 0.12 26.00
N ILE A 371 15.36 1.23 26.34
CA ILE A 371 14.81 1.41 27.69
C ILE A 371 13.60 0.53 27.96
N ASP A 372 12.64 0.47 27.03
CA ASP A 372 11.46 -0.39 27.19
C ASP A 372 11.87 -1.88 27.33
N PRO A 373 12.76 -2.46 26.48
CA PRO A 373 13.24 -3.82 26.70
C PRO A 373 13.99 -4.04 28.01
N VAL A 374 14.79 -3.07 28.46
CA VAL A 374 15.46 -3.14 29.76
C VAL A 374 14.43 -3.19 30.89
N MET A 375 13.38 -2.36 30.81
CA MET A 375 12.32 -2.33 31.80
C MET A 375 11.44 -3.59 31.78
N ASP A 376 11.17 -4.13 30.59
CA ASP A 376 10.46 -5.41 30.45
C ASP A 376 11.20 -6.56 31.14
N TYR A 377 12.53 -6.53 31.15
CA TYR A 377 13.35 -7.60 31.71
C TYR A 377 13.72 -7.38 33.19
N PHE A 378 14.19 -6.18 33.55
CA PHE A 378 14.71 -5.88 34.89
C PHE A 378 13.74 -5.09 35.78
N GLY A 379 12.65 -4.55 35.22
CA GLY A 379 11.71 -3.68 35.94
C GLY A 379 12.07 -2.19 35.86
N GLY A 380 11.55 -1.40 36.81
CA GLY A 380 11.66 0.06 36.78
C GLY A 380 13.11 0.57 36.80
N ILE A 381 13.35 1.71 36.14
CA ILE A 381 14.65 2.38 36.13
C ILE A 381 14.57 3.78 36.74
N GLU A 382 15.72 4.32 37.15
CA GLU A 382 15.89 5.74 37.46
C GLU A 382 16.77 6.39 36.38
N LEU A 383 16.16 7.28 35.58
CA LEU A 383 16.88 8.15 34.65
C LEU A 383 17.62 9.23 35.47
N THR A 384 18.93 9.31 35.28
CA THR A 384 19.81 10.25 36.01
C THR A 384 20.34 11.37 35.11
N TYR A 385 20.35 11.15 33.80
CA TYR A 385 20.70 12.13 32.80
C TYR A 385 20.10 11.74 31.43
N GLY A 386 19.77 12.71 30.61
CA GLY A 386 19.06 12.48 29.35
C GLY A 386 19.38 13.56 28.33
N PHE A 387 18.38 14.16 27.71
CA PHE A 387 18.60 15.24 26.74
C PHE A 387 19.38 16.42 27.37
N CYS A 388 20.29 17.02 26.61
CA CYS A 388 21.01 18.23 27.00
C CYS A 388 20.97 19.28 25.90
N SER A 389 20.20 20.34 26.15
CA SER A 389 20.17 21.51 25.29
C SER A 389 21.52 22.25 25.27
N PRO A 390 21.82 22.97 24.17
CA PRO A 390 23.04 23.80 24.08
C PRO A 390 23.16 24.84 25.18
N GLU A 391 22.02 25.34 25.68
CA GLU A 391 21.94 26.26 26.81
C GLU A 391 22.30 25.57 28.12
N LEU A 392 21.73 24.38 28.40
CA LEU A 392 22.04 23.62 29.61
C LEU A 392 23.51 23.16 29.64
N ALA A 393 24.07 22.77 28.48
CA ALA A 393 25.44 22.32 28.35
C ALA A 393 26.48 23.33 28.88
N LYS A 394 26.20 24.64 28.78
CA LYS A 394 27.07 25.73 29.29
C LYS A 394 27.23 25.71 30.81
N HIS A 395 26.32 25.06 31.53
CA HIS A 395 26.31 25.00 33.00
C HIS A 395 26.89 23.70 33.55
N ILE A 396 27.29 22.75 32.68
CA ILE A 396 27.86 21.48 33.12
C ILE A 396 29.34 21.66 33.46
N LYS A 397 29.71 21.23 34.67
CA LYS A 397 31.08 21.29 35.17
C LYS A 397 31.89 20.11 34.61
N GLY A 398 32.45 20.26 33.41
CA GLY A 398 33.29 19.24 32.78
C GLY A 398 33.66 19.60 31.32
N SER A 399 34.62 18.88 30.75
CA SER A 399 34.90 18.97 29.31
C SER A 399 33.97 18.01 28.57
N ILE A 400 32.86 18.54 28.07
CA ILE A 400 32.02 17.86 27.08
C ILE A 400 32.67 18.03 25.71
N ASP A 401 32.68 16.98 24.88
CA ASP A 401 33.00 17.09 23.45
C ASP A 401 31.67 17.13 22.67
N PRO A 402 31.15 18.33 22.32
CA PRO A 402 29.80 18.46 21.77
C PRO A 402 29.60 17.68 20.47
N LYS A 403 30.68 17.46 19.70
CA LYS A 403 30.62 16.72 18.43
C LYS A 403 30.31 15.24 18.59
N ARG A 404 30.49 14.72 19.80
CA ARG A 404 30.38 13.29 20.12
C ARG A 404 29.37 13.00 21.22
N ASP A 405 28.76 14.04 21.78
CA ASP A 405 27.81 13.94 22.87
C ASP A 405 26.39 13.71 22.34
N GLN A 406 25.93 12.46 22.41
CA GLN A 406 24.60 12.07 21.95
C GLN A 406 23.48 12.53 22.91
N HIS A 407 23.78 13.15 24.05
CA HIS A 407 22.79 13.87 24.85
C HIS A 407 22.26 15.12 24.14
N ALA A 408 23.05 15.72 23.21
CA ALA A 408 22.57 16.81 22.36
C ALA A 408 21.62 16.33 21.25
N ALA A 409 21.49 15.02 21.07
CA ALA A 409 20.66 14.37 20.09
C ALA A 409 20.80 14.97 18.66
N HIS A 410 19.68 15.44 18.08
CA HIS A 410 19.63 16.01 16.73
C HIS A 410 19.65 17.55 16.74
N GLU A 411 20.01 18.17 17.85
CA GLU A 411 20.08 19.64 17.91
C GLU A 411 21.14 20.20 16.97
N VAL A 412 20.87 21.40 16.47
CA VAL A 412 21.74 22.11 15.52
C VAL A 412 22.33 23.37 16.15
N ASN A 413 23.52 23.73 15.71
CA ASN A 413 24.13 25.01 16.09
C ASN A 413 23.51 26.17 15.29
N THR A 414 23.96 27.40 15.57
CA THR A 414 23.46 28.62 14.93
C THR A 414 23.64 28.67 13.40
N ARG A 415 24.44 27.78 12.82
CA ARG A 415 24.63 27.64 11.36
C ARG A 415 23.77 26.52 10.74
N GLY A 416 22.90 25.87 11.53
CA GLY A 416 22.06 24.77 11.08
C GLY A 416 22.77 23.42 10.97
N ASN A 417 24.04 23.32 11.37
CA ASN A 417 24.76 22.04 11.38
C ASN A 417 24.48 21.28 12.68
N LEU A 418 24.36 19.95 12.62
CA LEU A 418 24.24 19.08 13.78
C LEU A 418 25.35 19.38 14.81
N ILE A 419 24.96 19.44 16.07
CA ILE A 419 25.89 19.60 17.19
C ILE A 419 26.67 18.29 17.39
N CYS A 420 25.95 17.16 17.44
CA CYS A 420 26.53 15.82 17.50
C CYS A 420 26.43 15.13 16.13
N GLU A 421 27.57 14.84 15.52
CA GLU A 421 27.63 14.19 14.20
C GLU A 421 27.18 12.72 14.25
N ARG A 422 27.13 12.12 15.46
CA ARG A 422 26.71 10.73 15.66
C ARG A 422 25.21 10.51 15.50
N LYS A 423 24.39 11.57 15.58
CA LYS A 423 22.92 11.48 15.62
C LYS A 423 22.43 10.56 16.75
N GLY A 424 21.13 10.27 16.76
CA GLY A 424 20.51 9.46 17.79
C GLY A 424 20.32 10.22 19.10
N ALA A 425 20.08 9.51 20.19
CA ALA A 425 19.97 10.08 21.52
C ALA A 425 20.67 9.19 22.56
N ALA A 426 20.98 9.77 23.73
CA ALA A 426 21.59 9.06 24.85
C ALA A 426 20.88 9.36 26.17
N CYS A 427 21.01 8.44 27.12
CA CYS A 427 20.60 8.62 28.50
C CYS A 427 21.56 7.88 29.44
N ASP A 428 21.58 8.34 30.69
CA ASP A 428 22.25 7.70 31.80
C ASP A 428 21.20 7.23 32.80
N PHE A 429 21.20 5.96 33.17
CA PHE A 429 20.22 5.41 34.09
C PHE A 429 20.80 4.35 35.02
N ILE A 430 20.11 4.09 36.12
CA ILE A 430 20.38 2.99 37.03
C ILE A 430 19.13 2.13 37.19
N VAL A 431 19.31 0.83 37.32
CA VAL A 431 18.24 -0.09 37.73
C VAL A 431 18.40 -0.29 39.24
N PRO A 432 17.44 0.17 40.08
CA PRO A 432 17.54 -0.01 41.52
C PRO A 432 17.68 -1.49 41.89
N ASP A 433 18.49 -1.76 42.92
CA ASP A 433 18.72 -3.10 43.49
C ASP A 433 19.36 -4.14 42.54
N GLU A 434 19.70 -3.77 41.31
CA GLU A 434 20.36 -4.62 40.33
C GLU A 434 21.86 -4.31 40.15
N ASN A 435 22.61 -5.29 39.62
CA ASN A 435 24.01 -5.08 39.27
C ASN A 435 24.14 -4.49 37.87
N MET A 436 24.67 -3.26 37.77
CA MET A 436 24.76 -2.57 36.47
C MET A 436 25.72 -3.23 35.47
N LEU A 437 26.61 -4.14 35.90
CA LEU A 437 27.39 -4.95 34.96
C LEU A 437 26.50 -5.95 34.23
N GLU A 438 25.58 -6.61 34.95
CA GLU A 438 24.65 -7.59 34.38
C GLU A 438 23.67 -6.90 33.44
N VAL A 439 23.12 -5.75 33.87
CA VAL A 439 22.26 -4.91 33.02
C VAL A 439 23.01 -4.50 31.74
N ALA A 440 24.26 -4.05 31.85
CA ALA A 440 25.06 -3.66 30.70
C ALA A 440 25.33 -4.85 29.75
N GLN A 441 25.68 -6.02 30.29
CA GLN A 441 25.92 -7.24 29.51
C GLN A 441 24.64 -7.70 28.80
N TRP A 442 23.49 -7.60 29.47
CA TRP A 442 22.19 -7.90 28.88
C TRP A 442 21.86 -6.95 27.72
N ILE A 443 22.06 -5.64 27.89
CA ILE A 443 21.87 -4.65 26.82
C ILE A 443 22.77 -4.98 25.63
N VAL A 444 24.03 -5.33 25.89
CA VAL A 444 24.97 -5.73 24.83
C VAL A 444 24.43 -6.93 24.06
N GLN A 445 23.79 -7.90 24.71
CA GLN A 445 23.32 -9.12 24.04
C GLN A 445 21.97 -8.93 23.34
N ASN A 446 21.08 -8.08 23.87
CA ASN A 446 19.66 -8.10 23.52
C ASN A 446 19.14 -6.83 22.81
N THR A 447 19.93 -5.75 22.73
CA THR A 447 19.46 -4.48 22.17
C THR A 447 20.35 -3.95 21.04
N PRO A 448 19.80 -3.17 20.08
CA PRO A 448 20.56 -2.55 18.98
C PRO A 448 21.18 -1.19 19.37
N PHE A 449 21.94 -1.16 20.46
CA PHE A 449 22.57 0.08 20.96
C PHE A 449 23.68 0.63 20.04
N ASP A 450 23.90 1.95 20.06
CA ASP A 450 25.00 2.61 19.37
C ASP A 450 26.28 2.61 20.21
N ARG A 451 26.19 3.09 21.46
CA ARG A 451 27.31 3.10 22.42
C ARG A 451 26.85 2.84 23.83
N LEU A 452 27.70 2.16 24.58
CA LEU A 452 27.52 1.86 25.99
C LEU A 452 28.79 2.23 26.75
N TYR A 453 28.68 3.09 27.76
CA TYR A 453 29.80 3.44 28.65
C TYR A 453 29.50 2.94 30.05
N PHE A 454 30.37 2.06 30.54
CA PHE A 454 30.24 1.41 31.84
C PHE A 454 31.21 2.03 32.86
N TYR A 455 30.65 2.54 33.96
CA TYR A 455 31.38 3.26 35.02
C TYR A 455 31.59 2.44 36.30
N GLY A 456 30.96 1.28 36.41
CA GLY A 456 31.04 0.37 37.57
C GLY A 456 29.68 -0.16 38.01
N ASN A 457 29.67 -1.23 38.81
CA ASN A 457 28.47 -2.04 39.13
C ASN A 457 27.34 -1.28 39.85
N GLY A 458 27.67 -0.21 40.60
CA GLY A 458 26.69 0.61 41.34
C GLY A 458 26.63 2.04 40.83
N LYS A 459 26.92 2.26 39.54
CA LYS A 459 26.93 3.58 38.91
C LYS A 459 25.96 3.59 37.72
N PRO A 460 25.35 4.75 37.41
CA PRO A 460 24.53 4.86 36.22
C PRO A 460 25.29 4.43 34.96
N LEU A 461 24.58 3.72 34.09
CA LEU A 461 25.06 3.31 32.79
C LEU A 461 24.68 4.37 31.77
N HIS A 462 25.63 4.77 30.93
CA HIS A 462 25.33 5.57 29.75
C HIS A 462 25.08 4.64 28.57
N VAL A 463 23.96 4.85 27.89
CA VAL A 463 23.62 4.14 26.65
C VAL A 463 23.05 5.11 25.62
N SER A 464 23.33 4.84 24.36
CA SER A 464 22.80 5.62 23.23
C SER A 464 22.24 4.70 22.16
N TYR A 465 21.29 5.23 21.40
CA TYR A 465 20.69 4.59 20.23
C TYR A 465 20.83 5.52 19.02
N SER A 466 21.20 4.94 17.87
CA SER A 466 21.13 5.58 16.55
C SER A 466 21.01 4.48 15.48
N ASP A 467 20.50 4.81 14.30
CA ASP A 467 20.35 3.88 13.16
C ASP A 467 21.69 3.26 12.69
N ALA A 468 22.83 3.83 13.09
CA ALA A 468 24.14 3.28 12.76
C ALA A 468 24.47 2.00 13.56
N HIS A 469 23.85 1.81 14.74
CA HIS A 469 24.07 0.68 15.64
C HIS A 469 25.55 0.30 15.79
N ASN A 470 26.43 1.25 16.11
CA ASN A 470 27.88 0.99 16.16
C ASN A 470 28.29 -0.04 17.23
N ARG A 471 27.42 -0.32 18.20
CA ARG A 471 27.62 -1.28 19.30
C ARG A 471 28.95 -1.11 20.03
N ALA A 472 29.41 0.13 20.19
CA ALA A 472 30.70 0.41 20.80
C ALA A 472 30.60 0.32 22.33
N ILE A 473 31.38 -0.59 22.94
CA ILE A 473 31.39 -0.82 24.38
C ILE A 473 32.64 -0.17 24.98
N VAL A 474 32.46 0.71 25.97
CA VAL A 474 33.53 1.49 26.59
C VAL A 474 33.54 1.26 28.09
N LEU A 475 34.65 0.71 28.60
CA LEU A 475 34.92 0.65 30.03
C LEU A 475 35.59 1.95 30.50
N MET A 476 35.03 2.60 31.51
CA MET A 476 35.61 3.78 32.13
C MET A 476 36.46 3.36 33.33
N LEU A 477 37.76 3.19 33.13
CA LEU A 477 38.68 2.64 34.13
C LEU A 477 39.51 3.73 34.81
N PRO A 478 39.82 3.63 36.11
CA PRO A 478 40.69 4.59 36.79
C PRO A 478 42.11 4.55 36.19
N GLY A 479 42.56 5.69 35.66
CA GLY A 479 43.93 5.89 35.19
C GLY A 479 44.91 6.16 36.33
N LYS A 480 46.20 6.29 35.99
CA LYS A 480 47.30 6.52 36.95
C LYS A 480 47.12 7.78 37.82
N SER A 481 46.37 8.77 37.35
CA SER A 481 46.07 10.01 38.05
C SER A 481 44.73 10.00 38.82
N GLY A 482 44.04 8.85 38.86
CA GLY A 482 42.69 8.74 39.43
C GLY A 482 41.57 9.22 38.51
N ARG A 483 41.87 9.87 37.37
CA ARG A 483 40.88 10.21 36.34
C ARG A 483 40.48 8.95 35.55
N LEU A 484 39.20 8.82 35.23
CA LEU A 484 38.70 7.73 34.39
C LEU A 484 39.22 7.87 32.96
N VAL A 485 39.63 6.75 32.37
CA VAL A 485 40.15 6.63 31.01
C VAL A 485 39.27 5.64 30.23
N PRO A 486 38.77 6.01 29.04
CA PRO A 486 37.94 5.13 28.23
C PRO A 486 38.78 4.01 27.61
N LYS A 487 38.32 2.77 27.73
CA LYS A 487 38.88 1.59 27.06
C LYS A 487 37.79 0.88 26.27
N VAL A 488 37.91 0.88 24.95
CA VAL A 488 37.00 0.15 24.06
C VAL A 488 37.27 -1.36 24.17
N VAL A 489 36.22 -2.17 24.27
CA VAL A 489 36.31 -3.63 24.36
C VAL A 489 35.33 -4.29 23.39
N THR A 490 35.59 -5.56 23.05
CA THR A 490 34.66 -6.37 22.25
C THR A 490 33.53 -6.93 23.12
N ALA A 491 32.43 -7.36 22.51
CA ALA A 491 31.30 -7.93 23.21
C ALA A 491 31.66 -9.23 23.96
N GLU A 492 32.52 -10.06 23.36
CA GLU A 492 33.00 -11.31 23.98
C GLU A 492 33.78 -10.99 25.25
N ARG A 493 34.76 -10.10 25.14
CA ARG A 493 35.59 -9.69 26.28
C ARG A 493 34.77 -9.02 27.38
N PHE A 494 33.75 -8.25 27.02
CA PHE A 494 32.88 -7.58 28.00
C PHE A 494 31.98 -8.59 28.74
N SER A 495 31.52 -9.64 28.05
CA SER A 495 30.70 -10.71 28.63
C SER A 495 31.49 -11.62 29.60
N GLU A 496 32.81 -11.68 29.46
CA GLU A 496 33.69 -12.44 30.36
C GLU A 496 33.99 -11.72 31.69
N ILE A 497 33.62 -10.43 31.82
CA ILE A 497 33.83 -9.67 33.05
C ILE A 497 32.89 -10.20 34.13
N THR A 498 33.43 -10.61 35.27
CA THR A 498 32.66 -11.10 36.41
C THR A 498 32.57 -10.06 37.53
N ILE A 499 31.51 -10.18 38.34
CA ILE A 499 31.20 -9.28 39.47
C ILE A 499 32.37 -9.19 40.47
N ASP A 500 33.09 -10.31 40.65
CA ASP A 500 34.16 -10.47 41.64
C ASP A 500 35.57 -10.20 41.11
N CYS A 501 35.74 -9.80 39.84
CA CYS A 501 37.08 -9.60 39.29
C CYS A 501 37.74 -8.35 39.92
N PRO A 502 38.71 -8.49 40.86
CA PRO A 502 39.36 -7.37 41.47
C PRO A 502 40.49 -6.94 40.52
N ARG A 503 40.16 -6.04 39.60
CA ARG A 503 41.06 -5.31 38.69
C ARG A 503 41.81 -6.10 37.61
#